data_AF-A0AA97I5C4-F1
#
_entry.id   AF-A0AA97I5C4-F1
#
_cell.length_a   1.000
_cell.length_b   1.000
_cell.length_c   1.000
_cell.angle_alpha   90.00
_cell.angle_beta   90.00
_cell.angle_gamma   90.00
#
_symmetry.space_group_name_H-M   'P 1'
#
loop_
_entity.id
_entity.type
_entity.pdbx_description
1 polymer ?
#
loop_
_entity_poly.entity_id
_entity_poly.type
_entity_poly.pdbx_seq_one_letter_code
_entity_poly.pdbx_strand_id
1 'polypeptide(L)' 'MCTCKSCPSFEDCGENGGFCFPTIGKSSCIKTENGCICGGCPVYEKMGLKNIYFCIRGSEKEQS' A
#
# COMPACT_ATOMS: atom_id res chain seq x y z
N MET A 1 -4.95 -4.89 10.85
CA MET A 1 -5.17 -4.36 9.48
C MET A 1 -4.13 -3.29 9.24
N CYS A 2 -3.34 -3.40 8.17
CA CYS A 2 -2.36 -2.37 7.84
C CYS A 2 -2.95 -1.37 6.86
N THR A 3 -2.89 -0.09 7.20
CA THR A 3 -3.41 1.01 6.40
C THR A 3 -2.27 1.78 5.75
N CYS A 4 -2.51 2.29 4.56
CA CYS A 4 -1.58 3.18 3.87
C CYS A 4 -1.24 4.40 4.74
N LYS A 5 -2.17 4.89 5.57
CA LYS A 5 -1.94 5.99 6.53
C LYS A 5 -0.73 5.81 7.46
N SER A 6 -0.29 4.58 7.67
CA SER A 6 0.87 4.26 8.51
C SER A 6 2.18 4.15 7.72
N CYS A 7 2.13 4.27 6.40
CA CYS A 7 3.31 4.26 5.56
C CYS A 7 3.97 5.65 5.56
N PRO A 8 5.31 5.74 5.64
CA PRO A 8 6.03 7.00 5.50
C PRO A 8 5.76 7.71 4.16
N SER A 9 5.43 6.94 3.12
CA SER A 9 5.04 7.48 1.82
C SER A 9 3.64 8.11 1.78
N PHE A 10 2.81 7.93 2.81
CA PHE A 10 1.42 8.39 2.76
C PHE A 10 1.31 9.89 2.88
N GLU A 11 0.54 10.48 1.97
CA GLU A 11 0.19 11.90 1.98
C GLU A 11 -1.30 12.02 2.29
N ASP A 12 -1.64 12.75 3.36
CA ASP A 12 -3.03 13.01 3.73
C ASP A 12 -3.62 14.07 2.79
N CYS A 13 -4.15 13.61 1.66
CA CYS A 13 -4.76 14.46 0.65
C CYS A 13 -6.30 14.49 0.71
N GLY A 14 -6.88 14.00 1.81
CA GLY A 14 -8.34 13.84 1.95
C GLY A 14 -8.90 12.53 1.35
N GLU A 15 -8.05 11.60 0.88
CA GLU A 15 -8.50 10.23 0.62
C GLU A 15 -8.79 9.50 1.94
N ASN A 16 -9.76 8.58 1.93
CA ASN A 16 -10.12 7.80 3.13
C ASN A 16 -8.94 6.96 3.70
N GLY A 17 -7.85 6.85 2.95
CA GLY A 17 -6.69 6.03 3.26
C GLY A 17 -6.91 4.63 2.68
N GLY A 18 -6.00 4.20 1.82
CA GLY A 18 -5.99 2.83 1.30
C GLY A 18 -5.58 1.82 2.37
N PHE A 19 -5.68 0.55 2.03
CA PHE A 19 -5.10 -0.54 2.82
C PHE A 19 -3.85 -1.07 2.12
N CYS A 20 -2.93 -1.61 2.91
CA CYS A 20 -1.86 -2.49 2.45
C CYS A 20 -2.44 -3.82 1.98
N PHE A 21 -3.39 -3.78 1.05
CA PHE A 21 -4.13 -4.94 0.60
C PHE A 21 -4.26 -4.88 -0.93
N PRO A 22 -3.90 -5.95 -1.64
CA PRO A 22 -3.88 -5.94 -3.09
C PRO A 22 -5.26 -5.76 -3.72
N THR A 23 -6.37 -5.87 -3.00
CA THR A 23 -7.68 -5.58 -3.62
C THR A 23 -8.17 -4.14 -3.40
N ILE A 24 -7.46 -3.35 -2.60
CA ILE A 24 -7.79 -1.94 -2.35
C ILE A 24 -6.87 -1.13 -3.27
N GLY A 25 -7.48 -0.34 -4.17
CA GLY A 25 -6.75 0.40 -5.21
C GLY A 25 -5.71 1.39 -4.67
N LYS A 26 -4.82 1.85 -5.56
CA LYS A 26 -3.79 2.85 -5.25
C LYS A 26 -4.39 4.19 -4.84
N SER A 27 -3.69 4.89 -3.95
CA SER A 27 -3.92 6.32 -3.70
C SER A 27 -3.47 7.12 -4.91
N SER A 28 -4.24 8.15 -5.26
CA SER A 28 -3.92 9.05 -6.37
C SER A 28 -3.01 10.20 -5.94
N CYS A 29 -2.85 10.38 -4.64
CA CYS A 29 -2.10 11.49 -4.06
C CYS A 29 -0.66 11.13 -3.74
N ILE A 30 -0.39 9.87 -3.41
CA ILE A 30 0.98 9.45 -3.10
C ILE A 30 1.80 9.44 -4.39
N LYS A 31 2.67 10.44 -4.53
CA LYS A 31 3.57 10.58 -5.70
C LYS A 31 5.00 10.15 -5.42
N THR A 32 5.35 9.90 -4.16
CA THR A 32 6.72 9.64 -3.74
C THR A 32 6.81 8.41 -2.85
N GLU A 33 7.75 7.53 -3.16
CA GLU A 33 8.01 6.29 -2.41
C GLU A 33 9.04 6.56 -1.30
N ASN A 34 8.61 7.16 -0.19
CA ASN A 34 9.44 7.41 0.99
C ASN A 34 9.55 6.20 1.95
N GLY A 35 9.02 5.04 1.54
CA GLY A 35 8.98 3.81 2.33
C GLY A 35 7.57 3.35 2.66
N CYS A 36 7.40 2.04 2.80
CA CYS A 36 6.11 1.40 2.99
C CYS A 36 6.17 0.30 4.04
N ILE A 37 5.22 0.27 4.97
CA ILE A 37 5.18 -0.75 6.03
C ILE A 37 4.47 -2.03 5.59
N CYS A 38 3.89 -2.06 4.38
CA CYS A 38 3.06 -3.18 3.93
C CYS A 38 3.81 -4.52 3.91
N GLY A 39 5.13 -4.53 3.70
CA GLY A 39 5.95 -5.75 3.76
C GLY A 39 6.02 -6.39 5.15
N GLY A 40 5.84 -5.61 6.21
CA GLY A 40 5.79 -6.11 7.59
C GLY A 40 4.39 -6.55 8.04
N CYS A 41 3.40 -6.49 7.15
CA CYS A 41 2.02 -6.77 7.52
C CYS A 41 1.74 -8.27 7.48
N PRO A 42 0.97 -8.83 8.43
CA PRO A 42 0.67 -10.26 8.46
C PRO A 42 0.00 -10.77 7.17
N VAL A 43 -0.71 -9.89 6.47
CA VAL A 43 -1.37 -10.21 5.20
C VAL A 43 -0.38 -10.38 4.05
N TYR A 44 0.76 -9.70 4.10
CA TYR A 44 1.82 -9.80 3.10
C TYR A 44 2.39 -11.22 3.07
N GLU A 45 2.76 -11.74 4.24
CA GLU A 45 3.24 -13.12 4.37
C GLU A 45 2.12 -14.13 4.08
N LYS A 46 0.92 -13.93 4.64
CA LYS A 46 -0.21 -14.86 4.44
C LYS A 46 -0.65 -15.01 2.98
N MET A 47 -0.55 -13.95 2.19
CA MET A 47 -0.92 -13.98 0.77
C MET A 47 0.27 -14.22 -0.17
N GLY A 48 1.48 -14.38 0.38
CA GLY A 48 2.69 -14.62 -0.43
C GLY A 48 3.02 -13.44 -1.34
N LEU A 49 2.71 -12.22 -0.89
CA LEU A 49 2.90 -11.02 -1.67
C LEU A 49 4.39 -10.75 -1.88
N LYS A 50 4.73 -10.19 -3.05
CA LYS A 50 6.10 -9.84 -3.44
C LYS A 50 6.35 -8.33 -3.47
N ASN A 51 5.29 -7.56 -3.71
CA ASN A 51 5.39 -6.11 -3.83
C ASN A 51 4.98 -5.42 -2.53
N ILE A 52 5.61 -4.32 -2.14
CA ILE A 52 5.26 -3.62 -0.89
C ILE A 52 4.51 -2.30 -1.12
N TYR A 53 4.61 -1.71 -2.31
CA TYR A 53 4.08 -0.38 -2.61
C TYR A 53 2.63 -0.39 -3.11
N PHE A 54 1.74 -1.14 -2.44
CA PHE A 54 0.35 -1.30 -2.88
C PHE A 54 -0.42 0.02 -2.95
N CYS A 55 -0.14 0.91 -2.00
CA CYS A 55 -0.78 2.22 -1.90
C CYS A 55 -0.45 3.16 -3.06
N ILE A 56 0.60 2.87 -3.84
CA ILE A 56 1.19 3.78 -4.81
C ILE A 56 1.11 3.15 -6.20
N ARG A 57 1.60 1.91 -6.30
CA ARG A 57 1.68 1.15 -7.55
C ARG A 57 0.44 0.29 -7.80
N GLY A 58 -0.48 0.19 -6.85
CA GLY A 58 -1.73 -0.56 -6.97
C GLY A 58 -1.59 -1.99 -6.49
N SER A 59 -2.54 -2.84 -6.87
CA SER A 59 -2.58 -4.25 -6.46
C SER A 59 -1.34 -5.04 -6.84
N GLU A 60 -1.14 -6.20 -6.22
CA GLU A 60 -0.08 -7.12 -6.66
C GLU A 60 -0.23 -7.52 -8.13
N LYS A 61 -1.48 -7.70 -8.59
CA LYS A 61 -1.79 -8.04 -9.98
C LYS A 61 -1.47 -6.90 -10.95
N GLU A 62 -1.64 -5.66 -10.55
CA GLU A 62 -1.24 -4.48 -11.34
C GLU A 62 0.29 -4.31 -11.42
N GLN A 63 1.02 -4.91 -10.48
CA GLN A 63 2.47 -4.84 -10.36
C GLN A 63 3.19 -6.11 -10.86
N SER A 64 2.48 -7.07 -11.43
CA SER A 64 3.00 -8.38 -11.83
C SER A 64 3.01 -8.62 -13.33
#